data_AF-R1E750-F1
#
_entry.id   AF-R1E750-F1
#
_cell.length_a   1.000
_cell.length_b   1.000
_cell.length_c   1.000
_cell.angle_alpha   90.00
_cell.angle_beta   90.00
_cell.angle_gamma   90.00
#
_symmetry.space_group_name_H-M   'P 1'
#
loop_
_entity.id
_entity.type
_entity.pdbx_description
1 polymer ?
#
loop_
_entity_poly.entity_id
_entity_poly.type
_entity_poly.pdbx_seq_one_letter_code
_entity_poly.pdbx_strand_id
1 'polypeptide(L)'
;MSEDEDEDASKLAALQAELATLRLKAKEGGKLSGKDKRQLKKLEAAEERWKEYAAVAAPSADGDEGSSGGAIGSQFVATSDGGSRVVQSASSLGDGLEIPSFSIRAGSVELFTNARLSLKKGRKYGFLGPNGRGKSTLLAHIANRALANIPAGLSILLVAQEARASSASAVE
;
A
#
# COMPACT_ATOMS: atom_id res chain seq x y z
N MET A 1 12.48 1.41 -6.75
CA MET A 1 12.65 0.40 -7.81
C MET A 1 13.04 -0.86 -7.07
N SER A 2 12.01 -1.62 -6.71
CA SER A 2 12.01 -2.68 -5.71
C SER A 2 12.57 -3.97 -6.31
N GLU A 3 13.53 -4.56 -5.59
CA GLU A 3 14.19 -5.84 -5.89
C GLU A 3 13.19 -7.01 -6.02
N ASP A 4 11.94 -6.84 -5.56
CA ASP A 4 10.85 -7.82 -5.67
C ASP A 4 10.27 -7.94 -7.10
N GLU A 5 10.31 -6.89 -7.94
CA GLU A 5 9.78 -6.96 -9.32
C GLU A 5 10.68 -7.79 -10.24
N ASP A 6 11.99 -7.76 -10.00
CA ASP A 6 12.98 -8.51 -10.78
C ASP A 6 12.94 -10.02 -10.48
N GLU A 7 12.66 -10.41 -9.23
CA GLU A 7 12.50 -11.81 -8.85
C GLU A 7 11.29 -12.47 -9.51
N ASP A 8 10.19 -11.73 -9.63
CA ASP A 8 8.92 -12.22 -10.14
C ASP A 8 8.92 -12.31 -11.68
N ALA A 9 9.60 -11.38 -12.36
CA ALA A 9 9.86 -11.46 -13.79
C ALA A 9 10.75 -12.67 -14.16
N SER A 10 11.76 -12.96 -13.34
CA SER A 10 12.65 -14.12 -13.53
C SER A 10 11.92 -15.47 -13.38
N LYS A 11 11.01 -15.58 -12.40
CA LYS A 11 10.17 -16.77 -12.19
C LYS A 11 9.21 -17.03 -13.36
N LEU A 12 8.63 -15.97 -13.95
CA LEU A 12 7.77 -16.08 -15.13
C LEU A 12 8.56 -16.52 -16.37
N ALA A 13 9.74 -15.94 -16.59
CA ALA A 13 10.60 -16.29 -17.72
C ALA A 13 11.03 -17.77 -17.66
N ALA A 14 11.36 -18.27 -16.46
CA ALA A 14 11.67 -19.69 -16.24
C ALA A 14 10.49 -20.62 -16.55
N LEU A 15 9.28 -20.26 -16.12
CA LEU A 15 8.05 -21.01 -16.40
C LEU A 15 7.72 -21.05 -17.90
N GLN A 16 7.87 -19.93 -18.59
CA GLN A 16 7.63 -19.84 -20.04
C GLN A 16 8.65 -20.66 -20.84
N ALA A 17 9.92 -20.67 -20.41
CA ALA A 17 10.95 -21.52 -21.01
C ALA A 17 10.64 -23.00 -20.83
N GLU A 18 10.24 -23.43 -19.62
CA GLU A 18 9.87 -24.82 -19.35
C GLU A 18 8.65 -25.27 -20.17
N LEU A 19 7.62 -24.40 -20.27
CA LEU A 19 6.42 -24.66 -21.06
C LEU A 19 6.73 -24.75 -22.56
N ALA A 20 7.61 -23.88 -23.08
CA ALA A 20 8.06 -23.93 -24.48
C ALA A 20 8.75 -25.26 -24.81
N THR A 21 9.61 -25.78 -23.92
CA THR A 21 10.28 -27.08 -24.15
C THR A 21 9.29 -28.25 -24.19
N LEU A 22 8.27 -28.24 -23.32
CA LEU A 22 7.24 -29.27 -23.30
C LEU A 22 6.32 -29.20 -24.53
N ARG A 23 6.00 -27.99 -25.02
CA ARG A 23 5.25 -27.80 -26.27
C ARG A 23 6.04 -28.23 -27.51
N LEU A 24 7.36 -28.11 -27.49
CA LEU A 24 8.23 -28.56 -28.59
C LEU A 24 8.33 -30.10 -28.60
N LYS A 25 8.52 -30.72 -27.43
CA LYS A 25 8.41 -32.19 -27.26
C LYS A 25 7.06 -32.76 -27.70
N ALA A 26 5.98 -31.98 -27.54
CA ALA A 26 4.64 -32.34 -28.02
C ALA A 26 4.51 -32.31 -29.55
N LYS A 27 5.21 -31.39 -30.22
CA LYS A 27 5.16 -31.23 -31.69
C LYS A 27 6.07 -32.22 -32.43
N GLU A 28 7.17 -32.66 -31.83
CA GLU A 28 8.11 -33.62 -32.42
C GLU A 28 7.61 -35.10 -32.45
N GLY A 29 6.31 -35.34 -32.24
CA GLY A 29 5.69 -36.64 -32.49
C GLY A 29 5.91 -37.72 -31.42
N GLY A 30 6.58 -37.39 -30.30
CA GLY A 30 6.67 -38.29 -29.15
C GLY A 30 5.35 -38.33 -28.36
N LYS A 31 4.81 -39.52 -28.10
CA LYS A 31 3.67 -39.70 -27.16
C LYS A 31 4.04 -39.07 -25.81
N LEU A 32 3.46 -37.90 -25.48
CA LEU A 32 3.64 -37.30 -24.16
C LEU A 32 3.19 -38.27 -23.07
N SER A 33 4.06 -38.47 -22.08
CA SER A 33 3.76 -39.28 -20.90
C SER A 33 2.58 -38.65 -20.15
N GLY A 34 1.75 -39.46 -19.48
CA GLY A 34 0.65 -38.96 -18.65
C GLY A 34 1.12 -37.98 -17.55
N LYS A 35 2.40 -38.09 -17.15
CA LYS A 35 3.07 -37.17 -16.23
C LYS A 35 3.31 -35.80 -16.87
N ASP A 36 3.77 -35.77 -18.11
CA ASP A 36 4.06 -34.54 -18.87
C ASP A 36 2.78 -33.76 -19.20
N LYS A 37 1.70 -34.47 -19.54
CA LYS A 37 0.38 -33.84 -19.76
C LYS A 37 -0.17 -33.15 -18.50
N ARG A 38 0.06 -33.75 -17.33
CA ARG A 38 -0.35 -33.17 -16.03
C ARG A 38 0.52 -31.98 -15.66
N GLN A 39 1.81 -32.02 -15.96
CA GLN A 39 2.72 -30.88 -15.74
C GLN A 39 2.40 -29.72 -16.68
N LEU A 40 2.15 -29.98 -17.96
CA LEU A 40 1.74 -28.96 -18.92
C LEU A 40 0.47 -28.23 -18.47
N LYS A 41 -0.58 -28.97 -18.08
CA LYS A 41 -1.81 -28.38 -17.55
C LYS A 41 -1.61 -27.59 -16.25
N LYS A 42 -0.69 -28.03 -15.38
CA LYS A 42 -0.36 -27.35 -14.13
C LYS A 42 0.42 -26.06 -14.37
N LEU A 43 1.34 -26.07 -15.34
CA LEU A 43 2.15 -24.91 -15.71
C LEU A 43 1.33 -23.88 -16.49
N GLU A 44 0.44 -24.30 -17.39
CA GLU A 44 -0.51 -23.42 -18.10
C GLU A 44 -1.48 -22.74 -17.12
N ALA A 45 -2.04 -23.49 -16.16
CA ALA A 45 -2.89 -22.92 -15.12
C ALA A 45 -2.12 -21.97 -14.18
N ALA A 46 -0.81 -22.22 -13.95
CA ALA A 46 0.04 -21.31 -13.19
C ALA A 46 0.33 -20.02 -13.98
N GLU A 47 0.54 -20.11 -15.29
CA GLU A 47 0.73 -18.95 -16.18
C GLU A 47 -0.53 -18.10 -16.28
N GLU A 48 -1.71 -18.71 -16.39
CA GLU A 48 -3.00 -18.00 -16.38
C GLU A 48 -3.26 -17.33 -15.03
N ARG A 49 -3.03 -18.04 -13.92
CA ARG A 49 -3.16 -17.48 -12.58
C ARG A 49 -2.16 -16.34 -12.34
N TRP A 50 -0.98 -16.41 -12.93
CA TRP A 50 0.00 -15.33 -12.89
C TRP A 50 -0.43 -14.14 -13.74
N LYS A 51 -1.01 -14.36 -14.93
CA LYS A 51 -1.59 -13.28 -15.75
C LYS A 51 -2.77 -12.60 -15.07
N GLU A 52 -3.62 -13.36 -14.38
CA GLU A 52 -4.74 -12.82 -13.61
C GLU A 52 -4.22 -12.03 -12.40
N TYR A 53 -3.21 -12.54 -11.68
CA TYR A 53 -2.56 -11.81 -10.61
C TYR A 53 -1.85 -10.55 -11.12
N ALA A 54 -1.18 -10.60 -12.27
CA ALA A 54 -0.53 -9.47 -12.92
C ALA A 54 -1.53 -8.45 -13.50
N ALA A 55 -2.74 -8.86 -13.88
CA ALA A 55 -3.80 -7.93 -14.30
C ALA A 55 -4.44 -7.21 -13.11
N VAL A 56 -4.49 -7.85 -11.94
CA VAL A 56 -4.96 -7.26 -10.68
C VAL A 56 -3.84 -6.48 -9.98
N ALA A 57 -2.57 -6.86 -10.21
CA ALA A 57 -1.37 -6.19 -9.72
C ALA A 57 -0.80 -5.17 -10.71
N ALA A 58 -1.35 -5.08 -11.93
CA ALA A 58 -1.10 -3.95 -12.81
C ALA A 58 -1.73 -2.73 -12.12
N PRO A 59 -0.93 -1.74 -11.70
CA PRO A 59 -1.49 -0.48 -11.24
C PRO A 59 -2.29 0.08 -12.42
N SER A 60 -3.59 0.28 -12.23
CA SER A 60 -4.39 1.07 -13.16
C SER A 60 -3.63 2.36 -13.42
N ALA A 61 -3.17 2.52 -14.67
CA ALA A 61 -2.54 3.72 -15.17
C ALA A 61 -3.61 4.80 -15.36
N ASP A 62 -4.25 5.21 -14.27
CA ASP A 62 -4.73 6.57 -14.12
C ASP A 62 -3.60 7.31 -13.40
N GLY A 63 -2.82 8.07 -14.17
CA GLY A 63 -1.73 8.86 -13.65
C GLY A 63 -2.24 9.87 -12.61
N ASP A 64 -1.96 9.59 -11.35
CA ASP A 64 -1.69 10.63 -10.36
C ASP A 64 -0.30 10.34 -9.79
N GLU A 65 0.70 11.00 -10.39
CA GLU A 65 2.04 11.15 -9.79
C GLU A 65 1.92 12.13 -8.61
N GLY A 66 1.08 11.76 -7.64
CA GLY A 66 0.70 12.55 -6.49
C GLY A 66 1.50 12.15 -5.27
N SER A 67 2.80 12.46 -5.30
CA SER A 67 3.64 12.65 -4.10
C SER A 67 3.61 11.54 -3.06
N SER A 68 4.52 10.57 -3.20
CA SER A 68 5.27 9.93 -2.11
C SER A 68 4.74 10.20 -0.69
N GLY A 69 3.56 9.65 -0.38
CA GLY A 69 3.02 9.62 0.97
C GLY A 69 3.93 8.71 1.78
N GLY A 70 4.62 9.28 2.77
CA GLY A 70 5.66 8.59 3.54
C GLY A 70 5.25 7.17 3.91
N ALA A 71 6.06 6.21 3.48
CA ALA A 71 5.79 4.77 3.57
C ALA A 71 5.57 4.34 5.03
N ILE A 72 4.32 4.36 5.46
CA ILE A 72 3.84 3.49 6.53
C ILE A 72 3.77 2.13 5.86
N GLY A 73 4.63 1.20 6.28
CA GLY A 73 5.00 -0.02 5.54
C GLY A 73 3.91 -0.57 4.63
N SER A 74 4.31 -0.94 3.40
CA SER A 74 3.57 -1.51 2.24
C SER A 74 2.09 -1.89 2.39
N GLN A 75 1.68 -2.42 3.54
CA GLN A 75 0.34 -2.86 3.86
C GLN A 75 -0.71 -1.73 4.01
N PHE A 76 -0.32 -0.48 4.30
CA PHE A 76 -1.28 0.61 4.52
C PHE A 76 -1.26 1.65 3.40
N VAL A 77 -2.42 1.85 2.76
CA VAL A 77 -2.60 2.82 1.67
C VAL A 77 -3.63 3.86 2.08
N ALA A 78 -3.25 5.12 2.01
CA ALA A 78 -4.16 6.24 2.16
C ALA A 78 -4.44 6.90 0.81
N THR A 79 -5.72 7.07 0.50
CA THR A 79 -6.18 7.82 -0.68
C THR A 79 -7.04 8.98 -0.21
N SER A 80 -6.91 10.13 -0.85
CA SER A 80 -7.69 11.33 -0.53
C SER A 80 -8.25 11.90 -1.81
N ASP A 81 -9.58 11.93 -1.92
CA ASP A 81 -10.34 12.29 -3.13
C ASP A 81 -10.44 13.81 -3.35
N GLY A 82 -9.78 14.60 -2.50
CA GLY A 82 -9.76 16.05 -2.57
C GLY A 82 -8.73 16.54 -3.59
N GLY A 83 -9.20 16.84 -4.79
CA GLY A 83 -8.41 17.37 -5.90
C GLY A 83 -7.51 18.55 -5.55
N SER A 84 -6.39 18.60 -6.27
CA SER A 84 -5.31 19.58 -6.18
C SER A 84 -4.61 19.59 -4.81
N ARG A 85 -3.29 19.39 -4.81
CA ARG A 85 -2.43 19.83 -3.71
C ARG A 85 -2.56 21.35 -3.63
N VAL A 86 -3.63 21.84 -3.03
CA VAL A 86 -3.74 23.23 -2.63
C VAL A 86 -2.67 23.36 -1.57
N VAL A 87 -1.53 23.90 -1.97
CA VAL A 87 -0.52 24.40 -1.05
C VAL A 87 -1.21 25.51 -0.28
N GLN A 88 -1.90 25.12 0.79
CA GLN A 88 -2.49 26.07 1.71
C GLN A 88 -1.31 26.84 2.30
N SER A 89 -1.15 28.07 1.81
CA SER A 89 -0.19 29.03 2.33
C SER A 89 -0.29 29.04 3.85
N ALA A 90 0.87 29.14 4.52
CA ALA A 90 0.96 29.06 5.98
C ALA A 90 0.07 30.10 6.71
N SER A 91 -0.42 31.12 6.01
CA SER A 91 -1.37 32.12 6.49
C SER A 91 -2.75 31.59 6.87
N SER A 92 -3.20 30.46 6.31
CA SER A 92 -4.50 29.84 6.64
C SER A 92 -4.45 28.88 7.82
N LEU A 93 -3.30 28.69 8.50
CA LEU A 93 -3.17 27.88 9.72
C LEU A 93 -3.98 28.42 10.93
N GLY A 94 -4.60 29.60 10.80
CA GLY A 94 -5.37 30.23 11.88
C GLY A 94 -6.52 29.37 12.40
N ASP A 95 -7.20 28.64 11.52
CA ASP A 95 -8.46 27.94 11.87
C ASP A 95 -8.30 26.46 12.24
N GLY A 96 -7.19 25.81 11.83
CA GLY A 96 -6.91 24.40 12.17
C GLY A 96 -6.50 23.54 10.98
N LEU A 97 -6.55 22.22 11.18
CA LEU A 97 -6.32 21.19 10.16
C LEU A 97 -7.67 20.68 9.65
N GLU A 98 -7.91 20.76 8.34
CA GLU A 98 -9.09 20.17 7.71
C GLU A 98 -8.68 19.20 6.59
N ILE A 99 -9.14 17.95 6.70
CA ILE A 99 -8.96 16.90 5.72
C ILE A 99 -10.38 16.52 5.23
N PRO A 100 -10.80 16.97 4.04
CA PRO A 100 -12.19 16.91 3.60
C PRO A 100 -12.67 15.48 3.26
N SER A 101 -11.80 14.69 2.64
CA SER A 101 -12.06 13.32 2.23
C SER A 101 -10.77 12.51 2.30
N PHE A 102 -10.77 11.46 3.11
CA PHE A 102 -9.70 10.48 3.14
C PHE A 102 -10.26 9.06 3.32
N SER A 103 -9.59 8.10 2.70
CA SER A 103 -9.82 6.67 2.87
C SER A 103 -8.51 6.01 3.22
N ILE A 104 -8.53 5.05 4.15
CA ILE A 104 -7.33 4.29 4.55
C ILE A 104 -7.70 2.82 4.52
N ARG A 105 -6.85 2.05 3.84
CA ARG A 105 -6.97 0.60 3.72
C ARG A 105 -5.73 -0.08 4.29
N ALA A 106 -5.93 -1.25 4.88
CA ALA A 106 -4.89 -2.11 5.41
C ALA A 106 -5.04 -3.49 4.75
N GLY A 107 -4.26 -3.76 3.71
CA GLY A 107 -4.47 -4.94 2.86
C GLY A 107 -5.90 -5.01 2.31
N SER A 108 -6.64 -6.07 2.65
CA SER A 108 -8.03 -6.27 2.22
C SER A 108 -9.09 -5.58 3.09
N VAL A 109 -8.70 -4.89 4.16
CA VAL A 109 -9.63 -4.27 5.13
C VAL A 109 -9.65 -2.77 4.94
N GLU A 110 -10.84 -2.21 4.69
CA GLU A 110 -11.06 -0.77 4.73
C GLU A 110 -11.20 -0.31 6.19
N LEU A 111 -10.28 0.55 6.64
CA LEU A 111 -10.32 1.13 7.98
C LEU A 111 -11.18 2.40 8.01
N PHE A 112 -11.03 3.22 6.98
CA PHE A 112 -11.78 4.46 6.78
C PHE A 112 -12.19 4.57 5.31
N THR A 113 -13.44 4.95 5.08
CA THR A 113 -14.00 5.10 3.72
C THR A 113 -14.64 6.49 3.64
N ASN A 114 -14.09 7.35 2.78
CA ASN A 114 -14.53 8.74 2.57
C ASN A 114 -14.80 9.51 3.88
N ALA A 115 -13.89 9.38 4.84
CA ALA A 115 -13.99 10.02 6.13
C ALA A 115 -13.51 11.48 6.04
N ARG A 116 -14.03 12.32 6.94
CA ARG A 116 -13.65 13.73 7.09
C ARG A 116 -13.09 13.99 8.48
N LEU A 117 -11.98 14.73 8.56
CA LEU A 117 -11.34 15.13 9.82
C LEU A 117 -11.20 16.65 9.87
N SER A 118 -11.69 17.29 10.92
CA SER A 118 -11.50 18.73 11.18
C SER A 118 -11.02 18.91 12.62
N LEU A 119 -9.79 19.42 12.77
CA LEU A 119 -9.14 19.68 14.05
C LEU A 119 -8.87 21.19 14.16
N LYS A 120 -9.61 21.87 15.04
CA LYS A 120 -9.42 23.31 15.25
C LYS A 120 -8.29 23.59 16.24
N LYS A 121 -7.58 24.69 16.02
CA LYS A 121 -6.51 25.15 16.92
C LYS A 121 -7.05 25.36 18.35
N GLY A 122 -6.27 24.95 19.35
CA GLY A 122 -6.59 25.14 20.77
C GLY A 122 -7.61 24.16 21.36
N ARG A 123 -8.07 23.17 20.59
CA ARG A 123 -9.01 22.14 21.07
C ARG A 123 -8.29 20.84 21.39
N LYS A 124 -8.81 20.12 22.39
CA LYS A 124 -8.37 18.77 22.77
C LYS A 124 -9.40 17.77 22.25
N TYR A 125 -8.95 16.80 21.48
CA TYR A 125 -9.78 15.77 20.88
C TYR A 125 -9.41 14.40 21.43
N GLY A 126 -10.42 13.58 21.73
CA GLY A 126 -10.25 12.18 22.07
C GLY A 126 -10.69 11.30 20.91
N PHE A 127 -9.82 10.40 20.45
CA PHE A 127 -10.17 9.43 19.42
C PHE A 127 -10.46 8.07 20.06
N LEU A 128 -11.75 7.74 20.12
CA LEU A 128 -12.28 6.57 20.81
C LEU A 128 -12.77 5.53 19.80
N GLY A 129 -12.68 4.26 20.16
CA GLY A 129 -13.24 3.17 19.36
C GLY A 129 -12.68 1.81 19.76
N PRO A 130 -13.25 0.71 19.24
CA PRO A 130 -12.76 -0.65 19.48
C PRO A 130 -11.32 -0.85 19.00
N ASN A 131 -10.63 -1.85 19.56
CA ASN A 131 -9.30 -2.23 19.10
C ASN A 131 -9.37 -2.78 17.66
N GLY A 132 -8.33 -2.54 16.87
CA GLY A 132 -8.26 -2.98 15.46
C GLY A 132 -9.00 -2.11 14.44
N ARG A 133 -9.60 -0.96 14.84
CA ARG A 133 -10.32 -0.06 13.92
C ARG A 133 -9.46 1.05 13.30
N GLY A 134 -8.13 0.90 13.31
CA GLY A 134 -7.24 1.86 12.66
C GLY A 134 -6.94 3.13 13.45
N LYS A 135 -7.15 3.14 14.78
CA LYS A 135 -6.88 4.32 15.62
C LYS A 135 -5.42 4.78 15.53
N SER A 136 -4.50 3.89 15.86
CA SER A 136 -3.06 4.15 15.78
C SER A 136 -2.62 4.36 14.33
N THR A 137 -3.27 3.68 13.38
CA THR A 137 -3.03 3.85 11.94
C THR A 137 -3.33 5.27 11.48
N LEU A 138 -4.48 5.83 11.86
CA LEU A 138 -4.83 7.22 11.51
C LEU A 138 -3.82 8.21 12.09
N LEU A 139 -3.46 8.04 13.36
CA LEU A 139 -2.47 8.91 14.02
C LEU A 139 -1.09 8.83 13.34
N ALA A 140 -0.66 7.63 12.92
CA ALA A 140 0.57 7.44 12.16
C ALA A 140 0.51 8.14 10.79
N HIS A 141 -0.60 8.05 10.06
CA HIS A 141 -0.76 8.70 8.75
C HIS A 141 -0.73 10.23 8.86
N ILE A 142 -1.33 10.79 9.92
CA ILE A 142 -1.27 12.23 10.19
C ILE A 142 0.17 12.65 10.50
N ALA A 143 0.88 11.90 11.35
CA ALA A 143 2.26 12.19 11.74
C ALA A 143 3.23 12.16 10.57
N ASN A 144 3.09 11.18 9.68
CA ASN A 144 3.91 11.02 8.50
C ASN A 144 3.46 11.87 7.31
N ARG A 145 2.45 12.73 7.50
CA ARG A 145 1.89 13.59 6.44
C ARG A 145 1.44 12.79 5.21
N ALA A 146 0.99 11.55 5.42
CA ALA A 146 0.53 10.64 4.36
C ALA A 146 -0.89 10.97 3.88
N LEU A 147 -1.64 11.81 4.61
CA LEU A 147 -2.92 12.36 4.17
C LEU A 147 -2.69 13.68 3.44
N ALA A 148 -3.41 13.90 2.34
CA ALA A 148 -3.35 15.18 1.63
C ALA A 148 -3.83 16.35 2.50
N ASN A 149 -3.42 17.56 2.11
CA ASN A 149 -3.82 18.84 2.74
C ASN A 149 -3.35 19.05 4.19
N ILE A 150 -2.26 18.40 4.62
CA ILE A 150 -1.60 18.74 5.89
C ILE A 150 -0.62 19.91 5.66
N PRO A 151 -0.84 21.11 6.25
CA PRO A 151 -0.01 22.28 6.00
C PRO A 151 1.46 22.08 6.41
N ALA A 152 2.40 22.61 5.63
CA ALA A 152 3.83 22.52 5.93
C ALA A 152 4.20 23.13 7.29
N GLY A 153 3.59 24.27 7.64
CA GLY A 153 3.86 25.01 8.89
C GLY A 153 3.30 24.37 10.17
N LEU A 154 2.60 23.24 10.10
CA LEU A 154 2.03 22.58 11.27
C LEU A 154 3.03 21.58 11.86
N SER A 155 3.46 21.80 13.10
CA SER A 155 4.33 20.86 13.83
C SER A 155 3.50 19.68 14.37
N ILE A 156 3.79 18.47 13.91
CA ILE A 156 3.11 17.25 14.36
C ILE A 156 4.13 16.38 15.10
N LEU A 157 3.78 15.95 16.31
CA LEU A 157 4.55 14.99 17.09
C LEU A 157 3.64 13.82 17.46
N LEU A 158 4.05 12.61 17.08
CA LEU A 158 3.39 11.38 17.48
C LEU A 158 4.22 10.70 18.56
N VAL A 159 3.58 10.43 19.70
CA VAL A 159 4.16 9.60 20.75
C VAL A 159 3.67 8.17 20.51
N ALA A 160 4.60 7.27 20.19
CA ALA A 160 4.27 5.86 20.01
C ALA A 160 3.86 5.21 21.34
N GLN A 161 2.99 4.20 21.28
CA GLN A 161 2.44 3.52 22.46
C GLN A 161 3.48 2.65 23.20
N GLU A 162 4.64 2.41 22.58
CA GLU A 162 5.75 1.66 23.19
C GLU A 162 7.08 2.38 22.89
N ALA A 163 7.86 2.66 23.94
CA ALA A 163 9.28 2.94 23.78
C ALA A 163 9.98 1.60 23.51
N ARG A 164 10.78 1.52 22.44
CA ARG A 164 11.70 0.38 22.30
C ARG A 164 12.54 0.31 23.56
N ALA A 165 12.65 -0.89 24.13
CA ALA A 165 13.54 -1.12 25.26
C ALA A 165 14.93 -0.56 24.92
N SER A 166 15.33 0.47 25.65
CA SER A 166 16.61 1.13 25.52
C SER A 166 17.41 0.82 26.77
N SER A 167 18.72 0.64 26.62
CA SER A 167 19.63 0.53 27.76
C SER A 167 19.84 1.87 28.48
N ALA A 168 19.28 2.96 27.96
CA ALA A 168 19.24 4.25 28.65
C ALA A 168 18.29 4.17 29.85
N SER A 169 18.81 4.47 31.05
CA SER A 169 18.01 4.57 32.27
C SER A 169 16.96 5.68 32.12
N ALA A 170 15.73 5.40 32.56
CA ALA A 170 14.64 6.39 32.60
C ALA A 170 14.79 7.41 33.74
N VAL A 171 15.74 7.16 34.65
CA VAL A 171 16.02 7.98 35.82
C VAL A 171 17.52 8.23 35.83
N GLU A 172 17.90 9.51 35.87
CA GLU A 172 19.21 9.93 36.34
C GLU A 172 19.19 10.01 37.87
#